data_AF-A0AAV1DB33-F1
#
_entry.id   AF-A0AAV1DB33-F1
#
_cell.length_a   1.000
_cell.length_b   1.000
_cell.length_c   1.000
_cell.angle_alpha   90.00
_cell.angle_beta   90.00
_cell.angle_gamma   90.00
#
_symmetry.space_group_name_H-M   'P 1'
#
loop_
_entity.id
_entity.type
_entity.pdbx_description
1 polymer ?
#
loop_
_entity_poly.entity_id
_entity_poly.type
_entity_poly.pdbx_seq_one_letter_code
_entity_poly.pdbx_strand_id
1 'polypeptide(L)'
;MEEANDAGDQQNSVSRYDEDEDFHDKQGVNNNSVREGSADIDENAAENATNLSGRKKKLFELKLRMNEAKKANQTAIVAEKKGMEAPKESRGISKQKWLEERKKKIGRLLDANGLEMSKAYMLDTQEMAETKYKKWEKDPAPAGWDVFNQRTLYNAYKKRTKNVEVDVEEYNKMKEADPEFYRDASSLQYGKAPKVSEERIDKMVQELKDREEKRNTFSRRRRYREEKDIDSINDRNEHFNKKIERAFGKYTLEIKNNLERGTALPD
;
A
#
# COMPACT_ATOMS: atom_id res chain seq x y z
N MET A 1 -22.22 28.58 -42.66
CA MET A 1 -21.15 27.88 -43.38
C MET A 1 -20.13 27.49 -42.33
N GLU A 2 -20.35 26.43 -41.54
CA GLU A 2 -20.46 25.01 -41.99
C GLU A 2 -19.10 24.63 -42.60
N GLU A 3 -18.30 23.70 -42.09
CA GLU A 3 -18.52 22.31 -41.65
C GLU A 3 -17.46 21.95 -40.56
N ALA A 4 -17.80 21.30 -39.44
CA ALA A 4 -17.89 19.86 -39.24
C ALA A 4 -16.63 19.07 -39.66
N ASN A 5 -15.92 18.50 -38.69
CA ASN A 5 -15.25 17.21 -38.87
C ASN A 5 -15.22 16.43 -37.55
N ASP A 6 -15.96 15.34 -37.63
CA ASP A 6 -16.25 14.28 -36.68
C ASP A 6 -15.09 13.26 -36.68
N ALA A 7 -14.68 12.80 -35.49
CA ALA A 7 -13.78 11.67 -35.33
C ALA A 7 -14.12 10.96 -34.03
N GLY A 8 -14.92 9.90 -34.18
CA GLY A 8 -15.43 9.07 -33.09
C GLY A 8 -14.35 8.34 -32.31
N ASP A 9 -14.50 8.36 -30.99
CA ASP A 9 -13.74 7.53 -30.06
C ASP A 9 -14.62 6.34 -29.64
N GLN A 10 -14.30 5.16 -30.16
CA GLN A 10 -15.00 3.91 -29.87
C GLN A 10 -14.60 3.42 -28.48
N GLN A 11 -15.53 3.54 -27.54
CA GLN A 11 -15.43 2.94 -26.22
C GLN A 11 -15.55 1.41 -26.34
N ASN A 12 -14.42 0.71 -26.35
CA ASN A 12 -14.35 -0.73 -26.24
C ASN A 12 -14.29 -1.14 -24.76
N SER A 13 -15.44 -1.28 -24.11
CA SER A 13 -15.56 -1.79 -22.74
C SER A 13 -15.64 -3.32 -22.75
N VAL A 14 -14.49 -3.99 -22.68
CA VAL A 14 -14.43 -5.44 -22.44
C VAL A 14 -14.55 -5.68 -20.93
N SER A 15 -15.67 -6.25 -20.50
CA SER A 15 -15.85 -6.80 -19.16
C SER A 15 -15.01 -8.07 -19.00
N ARG A 16 -13.96 -8.01 -18.17
CA ARG A 16 -13.33 -9.23 -17.63
C ARG A 16 -14.03 -9.62 -16.35
N TYR A 17 -14.75 -10.73 -16.42
CA TYR A 17 -15.09 -11.56 -15.28
C TYR A 17 -13.86 -12.43 -15.02
N ASP A 18 -13.20 -12.24 -13.89
CA ASP A 18 -12.17 -13.16 -13.41
C ASP A 18 -12.85 -14.11 -12.41
N GLU A 19 -13.17 -15.32 -12.87
CA GLU A 19 -13.49 -16.49 -12.05
C GLU A 19 -12.16 -17.20 -11.75
N ASP A 20 -11.67 -17.07 -10.52
CA ASP A 20 -10.52 -17.84 -10.04
C ASP A 20 -11.02 -19.17 -9.45
N GLU A 21 -10.97 -20.22 -10.26
CA GLU A 21 -11.01 -21.63 -9.82
C GLU A 21 -9.60 -22.06 -9.41
N ASP A 22 -9.33 -22.08 -8.10
CA ASP A 22 -8.08 -22.63 -7.55
C ASP A 22 -8.21 -24.14 -7.28
N PHE A 23 -7.63 -24.91 -8.19
CA PHE A 23 -7.35 -26.34 -8.09
C PHE A 23 -6.10 -26.54 -7.22
N HIS A 24 -6.16 -27.30 -6.12
CA HIS A 24 -4.97 -27.72 -5.38
C HIS A 24 -4.93 -29.24 -5.16
N ASP A 25 -3.82 -29.79 -5.63
CA ASP A 25 -3.44 -31.20 -5.69
C ASP A 25 -3.01 -31.76 -4.32
N LYS A 26 -3.14 -33.09 -4.19
CA LYS A 26 -3.01 -33.90 -2.98
C LYS A 26 -1.56 -34.27 -2.67
N GLN A 27 -1.32 -34.49 -1.36
CA GLN A 27 -0.37 -35.38 -0.65
C GLN A 27 0.40 -34.57 0.41
N GLY A 28 0.48 -34.89 1.69
CA GLY A 28 0.02 -36.04 2.47
C GLY A 28 0.90 -36.11 3.71
N VAL A 29 0.40 -35.76 4.89
CA VAL A 29 1.00 -36.20 6.16
C VAL A 29 -0.13 -36.53 7.15
N ASN A 30 -0.17 -37.81 7.46
CA ASN A 30 -1.04 -38.48 8.40
C ASN A 30 -0.69 -38.06 9.84
N ASN A 31 -1.68 -37.70 10.65
CA ASN A 31 -1.70 -38.10 12.06
C ASN A 31 -3.12 -38.13 12.60
N ASN A 32 -3.35 -39.21 13.33
CA ASN A 32 -4.62 -39.86 13.54
C ASN A 32 -5.33 -39.34 14.79
N SER A 33 -6.64 -39.63 14.86
CA SER A 33 -7.46 -39.69 16.08
C SER A 33 -7.84 -38.34 16.72
N VAL A 34 -9.11 -37.93 16.57
CA VAL A 34 -10.18 -38.19 17.57
C VAL A 34 -11.53 -37.72 16.98
N ARG A 35 -12.37 -38.71 16.67
CA ARG A 35 -13.84 -38.72 16.86
C ARG A 35 -14.69 -37.76 16.03
N GLU A 36 -14.97 -38.21 14.81
CA GLU A 36 -16.24 -37.94 14.14
C GLU A 36 -17.42 -38.40 15.02
N GLY A 37 -18.48 -37.60 15.04
CA GLY A 37 -19.72 -37.98 15.69
C GLY A 37 -20.64 -36.80 15.98
N SER A 38 -20.97 -35.98 14.97
CA SER A 38 -22.11 -35.08 15.06
C SER A 38 -22.49 -34.48 13.71
N ALA A 39 -23.05 -35.28 12.81
CA ALA A 39 -23.79 -34.77 11.66
C ALA A 39 -24.80 -35.79 11.12
N ASP A 40 -25.60 -36.41 12.00
CA ASP A 40 -26.83 -37.08 11.58
C ASP A 40 -27.93 -36.63 12.54
N ILE A 41 -28.49 -35.45 12.26
CA ILE A 41 -29.81 -35.10 12.78
C ILE A 41 -30.78 -35.86 11.89
N ASP A 42 -31.14 -37.02 12.39
CA ASP A 42 -32.14 -37.92 11.88
C ASP A 42 -33.49 -37.17 11.79
N GLU A 43 -33.84 -36.70 10.58
CA GLU A 43 -35.17 -36.12 10.29
C GLU A 43 -36.30 -37.13 10.57
N ASN A 44 -35.98 -38.42 10.81
CA ASN A 44 -36.92 -39.47 11.21
C ASN A 44 -37.08 -39.65 12.73
N ALA A 45 -36.39 -38.87 13.59
CA ALA A 45 -36.49 -39.03 15.04
C ALA A 45 -37.79 -38.46 15.64
N ALA A 46 -38.40 -37.47 14.98
CA ALA A 46 -39.68 -36.89 15.40
C ALA A 46 -40.84 -37.88 15.22
N GLU A 47 -40.82 -38.69 14.16
CA GLU A 47 -41.86 -39.69 13.89
C GLU A 47 -41.78 -40.87 14.88
N ASN A 48 -40.58 -41.26 15.29
CA ASN A 48 -40.35 -42.32 16.27
C ASN A 48 -40.67 -41.93 17.73
N ALA A 49 -40.79 -40.63 18.04
CA ALA A 49 -41.18 -40.16 19.37
C ALA A 49 -42.64 -40.48 19.72
N THR A 50 -43.48 -40.78 18.74
CA THR A 50 -44.90 -41.09 18.93
C THR A 50 -45.12 -42.48 19.55
N ASN A 51 -44.29 -43.48 19.19
CA ASN A 51 -44.42 -44.89 19.58
C ASN A 51 -43.54 -45.37 20.76
N LEU A 52 -42.83 -44.46 21.44
CA LEU A 52 -41.93 -44.79 22.55
C LEU A 52 -42.65 -44.72 23.91
N SER A 53 -42.47 -45.72 24.78
CA SER A 53 -42.98 -45.71 26.17
C SER A 53 -42.56 -44.42 26.91
N GLY A 54 -43.39 -43.89 27.82
CA GLY A 54 -43.21 -42.56 28.45
C GLY A 54 -41.83 -42.31 29.05
N ARG A 55 -41.15 -43.35 29.57
CA ARG A 55 -39.77 -43.27 30.07
C ARG A 55 -38.73 -43.05 28.96
N LYS A 56 -38.94 -43.65 27.78
CA LYS A 56 -38.06 -43.49 26.60
C LYS A 56 -38.24 -42.12 25.96
N LYS A 57 -39.47 -41.55 25.94
CA LYS A 57 -39.71 -40.17 25.47
C LYS A 57 -38.98 -39.15 26.35
N LYS A 58 -39.07 -39.29 27.67
CA LYS A 58 -38.35 -38.41 28.63
C LYS A 58 -36.83 -38.51 28.48
N LEU A 59 -36.29 -39.70 28.17
CA LEU A 59 -34.86 -39.89 27.90
C LEU A 59 -34.42 -39.23 26.57
N PHE A 60 -35.26 -39.31 25.53
CA PHE A 60 -35.00 -38.64 24.25
C PHE A 60 -35.00 -37.12 24.40
N GLU A 61 -35.99 -36.57 25.11
CA GLU A 61 -36.06 -35.15 25.43
C GLU A 61 -34.84 -34.67 26.24
N LEU A 62 -34.40 -35.45 27.23
CA LEU A 62 -33.17 -35.18 27.99
C LEU A 62 -31.93 -35.20 27.10
N LYS A 63 -31.84 -36.12 26.13
CA LYS A 63 -30.73 -36.17 25.17
C LYS A 63 -30.74 -34.97 24.22
N LEU A 64 -31.91 -34.55 23.75
CA LEU A 64 -32.05 -33.38 22.89
C LEU A 64 -31.61 -32.11 23.61
N ARG A 65 -32.10 -31.92 24.84
CA ARG A 65 -31.70 -30.80 25.71
C ARG A 65 -30.21 -30.83 26.07
N MET A 66 -29.62 -32.00 26.24
CA MET A 66 -28.17 -32.14 26.47
C MET A 66 -27.35 -31.76 25.22
N ASN A 67 -27.83 -32.12 24.03
CA ASN A 67 -27.18 -31.75 22.77
C ASN A 67 -27.29 -30.26 22.49
N GLU A 68 -28.45 -29.66 22.79
CA GLU A 68 -28.65 -28.21 22.71
C GLU A 68 -27.70 -27.46 23.65
N ALA A 69 -27.58 -27.91 24.91
CA ALA A 69 -26.64 -27.33 25.88
C ALA A 69 -25.18 -27.46 25.42
N LYS A 70 -24.79 -28.60 24.83
CA LYS A 70 -23.44 -28.78 24.27
C LYS A 70 -23.17 -27.81 23.11
N LYS A 71 -24.14 -27.63 22.21
CA LYS A 71 -24.03 -26.72 21.07
C LYS A 71 -23.94 -25.27 21.55
N ALA A 72 -24.77 -24.87 22.51
CA ALA A 72 -24.74 -23.54 23.12
C ALA A 72 -23.37 -23.25 23.77
N ASN A 73 -22.84 -24.20 24.54
CA ASN A 73 -21.52 -24.07 25.16
C ASN A 73 -20.40 -23.99 24.11
N GLN A 74 -20.45 -24.80 23.06
CA GLN A 74 -19.48 -24.74 21.96
C GLN A 74 -19.53 -23.39 21.25
N THR A 75 -20.72 -22.84 20.99
CA THR A 75 -20.86 -21.52 20.37
C THR A 75 -20.35 -20.40 21.27
N ALA A 76 -20.57 -20.49 22.59
CA ALA A 76 -20.06 -19.52 23.55
C ALA A 76 -18.52 -19.52 23.60
N ILE A 77 -17.90 -20.72 23.64
CA ILE A 77 -16.44 -20.86 23.61
C ILE A 77 -15.85 -20.28 22.31
N VAL A 78 -16.48 -20.51 21.16
CA VAL A 78 -16.03 -19.95 19.88
C VAL A 78 -16.18 -18.42 19.86
N ALA A 79 -17.26 -17.87 20.43
CA ALA A 79 -17.48 -16.44 20.52
C ALA A 79 -16.46 -15.75 21.45
N GLU A 80 -16.17 -16.35 22.62
CA GLU A 80 -15.13 -15.86 23.53
C GLU A 80 -13.74 -15.92 22.89
N LYS A 81 -13.42 -17.03 22.21
CA LYS A 81 -12.15 -17.17 21.48
C LYS A 81 -12.03 -16.12 20.37
N LYS A 82 -13.11 -15.84 19.64
CA LYS A 82 -13.15 -14.80 18.61
C LYS A 82 -13.07 -13.37 19.18
N GLY A 83 -13.52 -13.15 20.42
CA GLY A 83 -13.36 -11.89 21.13
C GLY A 83 -11.94 -11.68 21.69
N MET A 84 -11.26 -12.76 22.09
CA MET A 84 -9.88 -12.72 22.59
C MET A 84 -8.83 -12.72 21.49
N GLU A 85 -9.12 -13.29 20.32
CA GLU A 85 -8.27 -13.17 19.15
C GLU A 85 -8.37 -11.75 18.58
N ALA A 86 -7.27 -10.98 18.63
CA ALA A 86 -7.19 -9.69 17.96
C ALA A 86 -7.56 -9.86 16.48
N PRO A 87 -8.40 -8.98 15.90
CA PRO A 87 -8.79 -9.09 14.50
C PRO A 87 -7.54 -9.22 13.62
N LYS A 88 -7.35 -10.39 13.00
CA LYS A 88 -6.36 -10.56 11.94
C LYS A 88 -6.87 -9.83 10.70
N GLU A 89 -6.79 -8.50 10.71
CA GLU A 89 -6.98 -7.75 9.47
C GLU A 89 -5.80 -8.08 8.55
N SER A 90 -6.07 -8.84 7.49
CA SER A 90 -5.07 -9.03 6.44
C SER A 90 -4.69 -7.64 5.90
N ARG A 91 -3.39 -7.45 5.63
CA ARG A 91 -2.83 -6.18 5.18
C ARG A 91 -3.65 -5.65 3.99
N GLY A 92 -4.37 -4.55 4.18
CA GLY A 92 -5.13 -3.87 3.13
C GLY A 92 -6.64 -3.73 3.38
N ILE A 93 -7.24 -4.59 4.20
CA ILE A 93 -8.69 -4.54 4.51
C ILE A 93 -9.05 -3.24 5.25
N SER A 94 -8.20 -2.78 6.18
CA SER A 94 -8.40 -1.51 6.89
C SER A 94 -8.53 -0.31 5.95
N LYS A 95 -7.75 -0.29 4.87
CA LYS A 95 -7.80 0.78 3.85
C LYS A 95 -9.07 0.70 3.01
N GLN A 96 -9.52 -0.50 2.66
CA GLN A 96 -10.78 -0.71 1.94
C GLN A 96 -11.98 -0.28 2.80
N LYS A 97 -12.05 -0.74 4.05
CA LYS A 97 -13.08 -0.31 5.02
C LYS A 97 -13.08 1.21 5.21
N TRP A 98 -11.92 1.83 5.36
CA TRP A 98 -11.81 3.30 5.47
C TRP A 98 -12.33 4.01 4.21
N LEU A 99 -12.03 3.49 3.02
CA LEU A 99 -12.55 4.03 1.76
C LEU A 99 -14.07 3.86 1.64
N GLU A 100 -14.61 2.71 2.03
CA GLU A 100 -16.04 2.43 2.01
C GLU A 100 -16.81 3.29 3.03
N GLU A 101 -16.31 3.41 4.26
CA GLU A 101 -16.89 4.30 5.26
C GLU A 101 -16.83 5.76 4.82
N ARG A 102 -15.73 6.17 4.19
CA ARG A 102 -15.60 7.50 3.60
C ARG A 102 -16.59 7.71 2.47
N LYS A 103 -16.76 6.74 1.57
CA LYS A 103 -17.77 6.78 0.50
C LYS A 103 -19.20 6.84 1.07
N LYS A 104 -19.51 6.06 2.11
CA LYS A 104 -20.82 6.09 2.79
C LYS A 104 -21.10 7.41 3.51
N LYS A 105 -20.06 8.06 4.08
CA LYS A 105 -20.20 9.40 4.68
C LYS A 105 -20.43 10.46 3.62
N ILE A 106 -19.67 10.42 2.53
CA ILE A 106 -19.81 11.35 1.41
C ILE A 106 -21.17 11.14 0.72
N GLY A 107 -21.59 9.90 0.48
CA GLY A 107 -22.90 9.55 -0.07
C GLY A 107 -24.05 10.07 0.79
N ARG A 108 -24.01 9.86 2.11
CA ARG A 108 -25.04 10.43 3.02
C ARG A 108 -25.12 11.95 2.98
N LEU A 109 -23.99 12.65 2.86
CA LEU A 109 -23.96 14.11 2.76
C LEU A 109 -24.49 14.60 1.40
N LEU A 110 -24.21 13.86 0.34
CA LEU A 110 -24.72 14.12 -1.00
C LEU A 110 -26.23 13.88 -1.08
N ASP A 111 -26.71 12.75 -0.57
CA ASP A 111 -28.14 12.38 -0.53
C ASP A 111 -28.93 13.40 0.30
N ALA A 112 -28.38 13.87 1.43
CA ALA A 112 -28.99 14.91 2.26
C ALA A 112 -29.11 16.27 1.55
N ASN A 113 -28.21 16.57 0.60
CA ASN A 113 -28.25 17.77 -0.21
C ASN A 113 -28.86 17.54 -1.62
N GLY A 114 -29.38 16.33 -1.90
CA GLY A 114 -29.97 15.97 -3.19
C GLY A 114 -29.00 16.00 -4.38
N LEU A 115 -27.70 15.85 -4.12
CA LEU A 115 -26.65 15.86 -5.14
C LEU A 115 -26.21 14.44 -5.50
N GLU A 116 -25.88 14.22 -6.76
CA GLU A 116 -25.32 12.97 -7.25
C GLU A 116 -23.82 12.87 -6.90
N MET A 117 -23.28 11.64 -6.81
CA MET A 117 -21.86 11.38 -6.55
C MET A 117 -20.90 12.08 -7.54
N SER A 118 -21.35 12.30 -8.78
CA SER A 118 -20.65 13.07 -9.81
C SER A 118 -20.41 14.53 -9.40
N LYS A 119 -21.31 15.11 -8.60
CA LYS A 119 -21.31 16.52 -8.14
C LYS A 119 -20.76 16.70 -6.73
N ALA A 120 -20.08 15.69 -6.17
CA ALA A 120 -19.49 15.73 -4.83
C ALA A 120 -18.51 16.90 -4.63
N TYR A 121 -17.89 17.39 -5.70
CA TYR A 121 -17.00 18.55 -5.66
C TYR A 121 -17.71 19.85 -5.26
N MET A 122 -19.04 19.94 -5.39
CA MET A 122 -19.83 21.12 -5.00
C MET A 122 -19.94 21.31 -3.48
N LEU A 123 -19.62 20.27 -2.71
CA LEU A 123 -19.61 20.31 -1.23
C LEU A 123 -18.20 20.59 -0.66
N ASP A 124 -17.18 20.71 -1.52
CA ASP A 124 -15.84 21.07 -1.06
C ASP A 124 -15.75 22.56 -0.75
N THR A 125 -15.20 22.90 0.41
CA THR A 125 -14.83 24.29 0.72
C THR A 125 -13.66 24.73 -0.15
N GLN A 126 -13.48 26.04 -0.33
CA GLN A 126 -12.36 26.60 -1.09
C GLN A 126 -11.00 26.05 -0.61
N GLU A 127 -10.79 25.97 0.71
CA GLU A 127 -9.56 25.40 1.29
C GLU A 127 -9.38 23.90 0.96
N MET A 128 -10.46 23.13 0.96
CA MET A 128 -10.43 21.71 0.59
C MET A 128 -10.12 21.52 -0.89
N ALA A 129 -10.67 22.38 -1.76
CA ALA A 129 -10.36 22.37 -3.18
C ALA A 129 -8.89 22.74 -3.43
N GLU A 130 -8.38 23.82 -2.84
CA GLU A 130 -6.98 24.23 -2.99
C GLU A 130 -5.99 23.16 -2.53
N THR A 131 -6.27 22.50 -1.42
CA THR A 131 -5.40 21.40 -0.94
C THR A 131 -5.45 20.16 -1.84
N LYS A 132 -6.58 19.90 -2.53
CA LYS A 132 -6.67 18.85 -3.55
C LYS A 132 -5.89 19.23 -4.80
N TYR A 133 -6.04 20.45 -5.30
CA TYR A 133 -5.31 20.93 -6.48
C TYR A 133 -3.80 20.98 -6.24
N LYS A 134 -3.34 21.49 -5.10
CA LYS A 134 -1.90 21.47 -4.71
C LYS A 134 -1.34 20.05 -4.60
N LYS A 135 -2.17 19.04 -4.26
CA LYS A 135 -1.75 17.63 -4.26
C LYS A 135 -1.71 17.03 -5.67
N TRP A 136 -2.51 17.56 -6.60
CA TRP A 136 -2.55 17.14 -7.99
C TRP A 136 -1.47 17.80 -8.84
N GLU A 137 -1.07 19.02 -8.50
CA GLU A 137 0.15 19.66 -8.98
C GLU A 137 1.36 18.89 -8.48
N LYS A 138 1.79 17.91 -9.27
CA LYS A 138 3.03 17.18 -9.03
C LYS A 138 4.15 17.96 -9.66
N ASP A 139 5.17 18.29 -8.87
CA ASP A 139 6.44 18.74 -9.42
C ASP A 139 6.93 17.69 -10.43
N PRO A 140 7.30 18.10 -11.66
CA PRO A 140 7.79 17.17 -12.66
C PRO A 140 9.00 16.42 -12.09
N ALA A 141 8.94 15.09 -12.14
CA ALA A 141 10.03 14.26 -11.65
C ALA A 141 11.31 14.60 -12.42
N PRO A 142 12.46 14.77 -11.75
CA PRO A 142 13.72 15.02 -12.43
C PRO A 142 14.01 13.86 -13.38
N ALA A 143 14.19 14.18 -14.66
CA ALA A 143 14.30 13.19 -15.72
C ALA A 143 15.76 12.98 -16.14
N GLY A 144 16.20 11.73 -16.22
CA GLY A 144 17.46 11.33 -16.86
C GLY A 144 18.72 11.98 -16.28
N TRP A 145 19.52 12.61 -17.15
CA TRP A 145 20.80 13.27 -16.82
C TRP A 145 20.64 14.59 -16.05
N ASP A 146 19.41 15.11 -15.92
CA ASP A 146 19.11 16.37 -15.23
C ASP A 146 19.27 16.28 -13.69
N VAL A 147 19.58 15.08 -13.16
CA VAL A 147 19.82 14.83 -11.72
C VAL A 147 21.06 15.57 -11.18
N PHE A 148 21.99 15.99 -12.03
CA PHE A 148 23.19 16.74 -11.64
C PHE A 148 23.17 18.22 -12.05
N ASN A 149 22.00 18.75 -12.44
CA ASN A 149 21.86 20.15 -12.82
C ASN A 149 21.84 21.07 -11.59
N GLN A 150 22.26 22.33 -11.77
CA GLN A 150 22.19 23.39 -10.77
C GLN A 150 20.81 23.48 -10.11
N ARG A 151 19.73 23.33 -10.89
CA ARG A 151 18.35 23.35 -10.36
C ARG A 151 18.08 22.24 -9.34
N THR A 152 18.59 21.03 -9.59
CA THR A 152 18.41 19.89 -8.67
C THR A 152 19.26 20.04 -7.41
N LEU A 153 20.49 20.55 -7.54
CA LEU A 153 21.36 20.89 -6.41
C LEU A 153 20.72 21.97 -5.53
N TYR A 154 20.18 23.02 -6.14
CA TYR A 154 19.44 24.07 -5.44
C TYR A 154 18.20 23.52 -4.73
N ASN A 155 17.40 22.70 -5.40
CA ASN A 155 16.21 22.09 -4.80
C ASN A 155 16.57 21.14 -3.63
N ALA A 156 17.67 20.39 -3.74
CA ALA A 156 18.18 19.56 -2.66
C ALA A 156 18.63 20.40 -1.47
N TYR A 157 19.35 21.50 -1.71
CA TYR A 157 19.72 22.45 -0.67
C TYR A 157 18.49 23.09 -0.01
N LYS A 158 17.51 23.56 -0.80
CA LYS A 158 16.25 24.13 -0.31
C LYS A 158 15.46 23.14 0.55
N LYS A 159 15.49 21.85 0.22
CA LYS A 159 14.88 20.79 1.04
C LYS A 159 15.63 20.57 2.35
N ARG A 160 16.97 20.64 2.33
CA ARG A 160 17.80 20.54 3.54
C ARG A 160 17.54 21.70 4.48
N THR A 161 17.55 22.94 3.98
CA THR A 161 17.39 24.13 4.82
C THR A 161 16.01 24.21 5.48
N LYS A 162 14.97 23.63 4.86
CA LYS A 162 13.64 23.50 5.48
C LYS A 162 13.62 22.63 6.74
N ASN A 163 14.54 21.67 6.85
CA ASN A 163 14.62 20.76 7.99
C ASN A 163 15.52 21.30 9.12
N VAL A 164 16.19 22.43 8.91
CA VAL A 164 17.08 23.01 9.92
C VAL A 164 16.24 23.87 10.86
N GLU A 165 16.14 23.45 12.11
CA GLU A 165 15.49 24.22 13.17
C GLU A 165 16.46 25.27 13.73
N VAL A 166 16.07 26.54 13.65
CA VAL A 166 16.86 27.67 14.16
C VAL A 166 16.27 28.11 15.50
N ASP A 167 17.11 28.09 16.54
CA ASP A 167 16.75 28.61 17.85
C ASP A 167 17.02 30.12 17.90
N VAL A 168 15.95 30.91 17.98
CA VAL A 168 16.01 32.38 17.95
C VAL A 168 16.56 32.94 19.26
N GLU A 169 16.34 32.26 20.39
CA GLU A 169 16.82 32.73 21.69
C GLU A 169 18.33 32.59 21.81
N GLU A 170 18.87 31.44 21.42
CA GLU A 170 20.32 31.23 21.37
C GLU A 170 20.98 32.20 20.39
N TYR A 171 20.36 32.42 19.22
CA TYR A 171 20.83 33.40 18.25
C TYR A 171 20.92 34.81 18.84
N ASN A 172 19.90 35.26 19.59
CA ASN A 172 19.91 36.57 20.23
C ASN A 172 20.99 36.69 21.32
N LYS A 173 21.18 35.64 22.13
CA LYS A 173 22.26 35.59 23.13
C LYS A 173 23.65 35.70 22.49
N MET A 174 23.88 34.99 21.38
CA MET A 174 25.15 35.08 20.64
C MET A 174 25.35 36.46 20.02
N LYS A 175 24.27 37.09 19.55
CA LYS A 175 24.30 38.45 18.99
C LYS A 175 24.63 39.51 20.04
N GLU A 176 24.13 39.38 21.26
CA GLU A 176 24.45 40.30 22.36
C GLU A 176 25.87 40.07 22.91
N ALA A 177 26.36 38.82 22.88
CA ALA A 177 27.68 38.46 23.37
C ALA A 177 28.83 38.91 22.46
N ASP A 178 28.62 39.00 21.14
CA ASP A 178 29.64 39.41 20.17
C ASP A 178 29.33 40.81 19.60
N PRO A 179 30.10 41.85 19.98
CA PRO A 179 29.99 43.18 19.37
C PRO A 179 30.25 43.19 17.85
N GLU A 180 31.01 42.24 17.33
CA GLU A 180 31.32 42.05 15.92
C GLU A 180 30.55 40.85 15.34
N PHE A 181 29.29 40.66 15.75
CA PHE A 181 28.45 39.55 15.28
C PHE A 181 28.22 39.56 13.77
N TYR A 182 28.01 40.75 13.19
CA TYR A 182 27.89 40.93 11.74
C TYR A 182 29.27 41.25 11.16
N ARG A 183 29.97 40.19 10.73
CA ARG A 183 31.33 40.30 10.19
C ARG A 183 31.31 40.60 8.70
N ASP A 184 32.15 41.56 8.30
CA ASP A 184 32.42 41.83 6.89
C ASP A 184 33.47 40.84 6.33
N ALA A 185 33.54 40.71 5.00
CA ALA A 185 34.49 39.84 4.31
C ALA A 185 35.97 40.13 4.65
N SER A 186 36.25 41.34 5.15
CA SER A 186 37.57 41.81 5.59
C SER A 186 37.88 41.54 7.07
N SER A 187 36.97 40.97 7.85
CA SER A 187 37.16 40.71 9.29
C SER A 187 38.25 39.67 9.55
N LEU A 188 39.19 40.00 10.44
CA LEU A 188 40.34 39.16 10.80
C LEU A 188 40.01 38.05 11.81
N GLN A 189 38.74 37.93 12.23
CA GLN A 189 38.27 36.93 13.21
C GLN A 189 38.01 35.54 12.60
N TYR A 190 38.45 35.30 11.35
CA TYR A 190 38.36 33.99 10.71
C TYR A 190 39.14 32.94 11.51
N GLY A 191 38.51 31.79 11.79
CA GLY A 191 39.11 30.68 12.55
C GLY A 191 38.98 30.77 14.08
N LYS A 192 38.49 31.89 14.63
CA LYS A 192 38.17 32.01 16.06
C LYS A 192 36.68 31.72 16.32
N ALA A 193 36.24 30.53 15.94
CA ALA A 193 34.85 30.13 16.16
C ALA A 193 34.61 29.88 17.67
N PRO A 194 33.46 30.31 18.23
CA PRO A 194 33.07 29.90 19.58
C PRO A 194 32.92 28.38 19.63
N LYS A 195 33.18 27.80 20.81
CA LYS A 195 33.00 26.36 21.01
C LYS A 195 31.53 26.01 20.80
N VAL A 196 31.26 25.17 19.79
CA VAL A 196 29.92 24.66 19.49
C VAL A 196 29.55 23.63 20.55
N SER A 197 28.30 23.64 21.03
CA SER A 197 27.83 22.65 21.99
C SER A 197 27.79 21.25 21.37
N GLU A 198 28.01 20.22 22.18
CA GLU A 198 28.01 18.82 21.74
C GLU A 198 26.67 18.43 21.10
N GLU A 199 25.55 18.93 21.63
CA GLU A 199 24.21 18.70 21.08
C GLU A 199 24.07 19.19 19.62
N ARG A 200 24.69 20.32 19.27
CA ARG A 200 24.65 20.88 17.92
C ARG A 200 25.52 20.05 16.97
N ILE A 201 26.64 19.52 17.46
CA ILE A 201 27.48 18.58 16.72
C ILE A 201 26.71 17.29 16.45
N ASP A 202 26.00 16.75 17.45
CA ASP A 202 25.19 15.55 17.30
C ASP A 202 24.05 15.72 16.28
N LYS A 203 23.36 16.88 16.28
CA LYS A 203 22.36 17.21 15.26
C LYS A 203 22.95 17.23 13.85
N MET A 204 24.16 17.78 13.68
CA MET A 204 24.86 17.77 12.38
C MET A 204 25.21 16.33 11.97
N VAL A 205 25.72 15.51 12.89
CA VAL A 205 26.04 14.11 12.63
C VAL A 205 24.80 13.31 12.24
N GLN A 206 23.65 13.57 12.87
CA GLN A 206 22.37 12.98 12.50
C GLN A 206 21.95 13.36 11.07
N GLU A 207 22.05 14.64 10.68
CA GLU A 207 21.77 15.06 9.29
C GLU A 207 22.65 14.34 8.26
N LEU A 208 23.93 14.14 8.60
CA LEU A 208 24.86 13.43 7.73
C LEU A 208 24.49 11.95 7.57
N LYS A 209 24.06 11.29 8.65
CA LYS A 209 23.56 9.89 8.62
C LYS A 209 22.29 9.78 7.79
N ASP A 210 21.31 10.65 8.01
CA ASP A 210 20.08 10.70 7.21
C ASP A 210 20.37 10.88 5.72
N ARG A 211 21.39 11.68 5.40
CA ARG A 211 21.83 11.91 4.01
C ARG A 211 22.45 10.66 3.40
N GLU A 212 23.20 9.89 4.18
CA GLU A 212 23.76 8.62 3.75
C GLU A 212 22.66 7.57 3.52
N GLU A 213 21.69 7.47 4.42
CA GLU A 213 20.53 6.59 4.26
C GLU A 213 19.70 6.93 3.01
N LYS A 214 19.43 8.22 2.77
CA LYS A 214 18.76 8.68 1.55
C LYS A 214 19.55 8.36 0.29
N ARG A 215 20.88 8.42 0.34
CA ARG A 215 21.76 8.05 -0.78
C ARG A 215 21.69 6.55 -1.05
N ASN A 216 21.74 5.73 -0.01
CA ASN A 216 21.69 4.27 -0.11
C ASN A 216 20.34 3.79 -0.65
N THR A 217 19.24 4.47 -0.28
CA THR A 217 17.89 4.16 -0.74
C THR A 217 17.53 4.79 -2.10
N PHE A 218 18.37 5.68 -2.65
CA PHE A 218 18.13 6.35 -3.92
C PHE A 218 18.02 5.34 -5.09
N SER A 219 18.87 4.32 -5.10
CA SER A 219 18.78 3.21 -6.04
C SER A 219 17.86 2.12 -5.48
N ARG A 220 16.58 2.19 -5.81
CA ARG A 220 15.61 1.17 -5.38
C ARG A 220 15.76 -0.07 -6.25
N ARG A 221 16.18 -1.19 -5.65
CA ARG A 221 16.17 -2.50 -6.33
C ARG A 221 14.73 -2.84 -6.73
N ARG A 222 14.51 -3.10 -8.03
CA ARG A 222 13.23 -3.65 -8.51
C ARG A 222 13.15 -5.10 -8.03
N ARG A 223 12.04 -5.51 -7.42
CA ARG A 223 11.86 -6.89 -6.97
C ARG A 223 11.91 -7.84 -8.16
N TYR A 224 12.54 -8.99 -7.97
CA TYR A 224 12.42 -10.12 -8.89
C TYR A 224 10.97 -10.59 -8.91
N ARG A 225 10.46 -10.94 -10.10
CA ARG A 225 9.13 -11.53 -10.29
C ARG A 225 9.35 -12.93 -10.83
N GLU A 226 8.86 -13.93 -10.11
CA GLU A 226 9.04 -15.36 -10.44
C GLU A 226 8.33 -15.75 -11.75
N GLU A 227 7.29 -15.02 -12.13
CA GLU A 227 6.57 -15.18 -13.40
C GLU A 227 7.35 -14.72 -14.63
N LYS A 228 8.48 -14.02 -14.47
CA LYS A 228 9.25 -13.51 -15.61
C LYS A 228 10.18 -14.60 -16.13
N ASP A 229 10.14 -14.86 -17.43
CA ASP A 229 11.10 -15.73 -18.11
C ASP A 229 12.55 -15.33 -17.81
N ILE A 230 13.35 -16.33 -17.45
CA ILE A 230 14.74 -16.16 -17.05
C ILE A 230 15.61 -16.21 -18.30
N ASP A 231 16.05 -15.04 -18.75
CA ASP A 231 16.94 -14.86 -19.91
C ASP A 231 18.45 -14.93 -19.56
N SER A 232 18.80 -15.23 -18.31
CA SER A 232 20.16 -15.09 -17.79
C SER A 232 20.57 -16.21 -16.82
N ILE A 233 21.85 -16.57 -16.87
CA ILE A 233 22.45 -17.63 -16.03
C ILE A 233 23.01 -17.06 -14.72
N ASN A 234 23.45 -15.79 -14.70
CA ASN A 234 24.03 -15.13 -13.52
C ASN A 234 23.60 -13.66 -13.41
N ASP A 235 23.72 -13.05 -12.23
CA ASP A 235 23.31 -11.66 -11.96
C ASP A 235 24.01 -10.64 -12.86
N ARG A 236 25.29 -10.86 -13.19
CA ARG A 236 26.04 -9.96 -14.08
C ARG A 236 25.48 -10.01 -15.50
N ASN A 237 25.08 -11.20 -15.96
CA ASN A 237 24.44 -11.42 -17.25
C ASN A 237 23.03 -10.82 -17.26
N GLU A 238 22.25 -10.99 -16.18
CA GLU A 238 20.94 -10.35 -16.04
C GLU A 238 21.04 -8.82 -16.15
N HIS A 239 22.05 -8.23 -15.49
CA HIS A 239 22.32 -6.80 -15.60
C HIS A 239 22.76 -6.37 -17.01
N PHE A 240 23.51 -7.21 -17.72
CA PHE A 240 23.91 -6.98 -19.10
C PHE A 240 22.71 -7.05 -20.06
N ASN A 241 21.90 -8.11 -19.98
CA ASN A 241 20.65 -8.25 -20.73
C ASN A 241 19.70 -7.07 -20.48
N LYS A 242 19.51 -6.66 -19.21
CA LYS A 242 18.73 -5.45 -18.85
C LYS A 242 19.30 -4.17 -19.45
N LYS A 243 20.60 -4.09 -19.72
CA LYS A 243 21.24 -2.93 -20.37
C LYS A 243 20.98 -2.96 -21.88
N ILE A 244 21.14 -4.12 -22.51
CA ILE A 244 20.85 -4.32 -23.92
C ILE A 244 19.37 -4.05 -24.21
N GLU A 245 18.45 -4.57 -23.41
CA GLU A 245 17.01 -4.33 -23.56
C GLU A 245 16.66 -2.84 -23.45
N ARG A 246 17.34 -2.09 -22.56
CA ARG A 246 17.14 -0.64 -22.45
C ARG A 246 17.63 0.15 -23.66
N ALA A 247 18.73 -0.30 -24.29
CA ALA A 247 19.34 0.41 -25.42
C ALA A 247 18.70 0.01 -26.75
N PHE A 248 18.48 -1.28 -26.96
CA PHE A 248 18.09 -1.88 -28.23
C PHE A 248 16.67 -2.44 -28.25
N GLY A 249 16.05 -2.65 -27.09
CA GLY A 249 14.73 -3.27 -26.99
C GLY A 249 13.67 -2.56 -27.85
N LYS A 250 13.74 -1.22 -27.96
CA LYS A 250 12.85 -0.44 -28.85
C LYS A 250 12.97 -0.85 -30.33
N TYR A 251 14.16 -1.20 -30.78
CA TYR A 251 14.45 -1.54 -32.18
C TYR A 251 14.30 -3.04 -32.47
N THR A 252 14.40 -3.89 -31.45
CA THR A 252 14.33 -5.36 -31.58
C THR A 252 12.97 -5.95 -31.22
N LEU A 253 11.93 -5.12 -31.03
CA LEU A 253 10.57 -5.56 -30.69
C LEU A 253 10.02 -6.57 -31.71
N GLU A 254 10.17 -6.29 -33.00
CA GLU A 254 9.68 -7.16 -34.07
C GLU A 254 10.38 -8.51 -34.07
N ILE A 255 11.71 -8.51 -33.92
CA ILE A 255 12.52 -9.73 -33.83
C ILE A 255 12.09 -10.58 -32.62
N LYS A 256 11.85 -9.93 -31.47
CA LYS A 256 11.40 -10.60 -30.26
C LYS A 256 10.02 -11.23 -30.43
N ASN A 257 9.08 -10.47 -31.00
CA ASN A 257 7.72 -10.96 -31.27
C ASN A 257 7.73 -12.11 -32.29
N ASN A 258 8.61 -12.08 -33.29
CA ASN A 258 8.75 -13.16 -34.27
C ASN A 258 9.35 -14.43 -33.63
N LEU A 259 10.25 -14.29 -32.65
CA LEU A 259 10.73 -15.41 -31.84
C LEU A 259 9.60 -16.03 -31.02
N GLU A 260 8.81 -15.21 -30.33
CA GLU A 260 7.67 -15.66 -29.51
C GLU A 260 6.56 -16.29 -30.36
N ARG A 261 6.40 -15.86 -31.62
CA ARG A 261 5.47 -16.44 -32.60
C ARG A 261 6.01 -17.65 -33.36
N GLY A 262 7.28 -18.02 -33.17
CA GLY A 262 7.89 -19.18 -33.80
C GLY A 262 8.35 -18.96 -35.23
N THR A 263 9.25 -18.00 -35.47
CA THR A 263 10.07 -17.82 -36.70
C THR A 263 9.35 -17.80 -38.06
N ALA A 264 8.01 -17.79 -38.08
CA ALA A 264 7.23 -17.66 -39.29
C ALA A 264 7.32 -16.21 -39.78
N LEU A 265 7.79 -16.03 -41.03
CA LEU A 265 7.73 -14.74 -41.71
C LEU A 265 6.26 -14.35 -41.93
N PRO A 266 5.90 -13.06 -41.87
CA PRO A 266 4.58 -12.60 -42.29
C PRO A 266 4.43 -12.85 -43.79
N ASP A 267 3.32 -13.45 -44.21
CA ASP A 267 2.87 -13.44 -45.61
C ASP A 267 2.51 -12.01 -46.08
#